data_AF-A0A3N4K0X2-F1
#
_entry.id   AF-A0A3N4K0X2-F1
#
_cell.length_a   1.000
_cell.length_b   1.000
_cell.length_c   1.000
_cell.angle_alpha   90.00
_cell.angle_beta   90.00
_cell.angle_gamma   90.00
#
_symmetry.space_group_name_H-M   'P 1'
#
loop_
_entity.id
_entity.type
_entity.pdbx_description
1 polymer ?
#
loop_
_entity_poly.entity_id
_entity_poly.type
_entity_poly.pdbx_seq_one_letter_code
_entity_poly.pdbx_strand_id
1 'polypeptide(L)'
;MHEEEIMYRDALEAMERALGPEHQDTLDSMNMLGETLLDLKKYNEAEATIRRAVAGRDKTLGPVHGDTLLSANNLGVALCKQKKHDEAEDVYRRALMGAERTFGRHHQDTLMCMYNLAGALHKQGWHHEAELMYWRVLGGREKILGSGHRHTLRSIIKLGAILHDRGKHSAAEIMYRRAVSDGVKYLGAHDGLTLKSVKCLAMFLQSRTSNAPHQGSPSR
;
A
#
# COMPACT_ATOMS: atom_id res chain seq x y z
N MET A 1 25.72 -6.55 2.71
CA MET A 1 24.59 -7.39 2.27
C MET A 1 23.82 -7.76 3.54
N HIS A 2 22.50 -7.68 3.56
CA HIS A 2 21.74 -7.98 4.78
C HIS A 2 21.69 -9.49 5.01
N GLU A 3 21.93 -9.95 6.23
CA GLU A 3 21.99 -11.37 6.59
C GLU A 3 20.72 -12.13 6.19
N GLU A 4 19.55 -11.52 6.36
CA GLU A 4 18.26 -12.04 5.93
C GLU A 4 18.17 -12.28 4.40
N GLU A 5 18.71 -11.37 3.59
CA GLU A 5 18.75 -11.54 2.14
C GLU A 5 19.60 -12.76 1.74
N ILE A 6 20.76 -12.94 2.38
CA ILE A 6 21.65 -14.08 2.13
C ILE A 6 20.94 -15.38 2.49
N MET A 7 20.34 -15.45 3.68
CA MET A 7 19.61 -16.63 4.12
C MET A 7 18.48 -17.01 3.15
N TYR A 8 17.66 -16.05 2.70
CA TYR A 8 16.59 -16.35 1.75
C TYR A 8 17.11 -16.79 0.37
N ARG A 9 18.24 -16.25 -0.10
CA ARG A 9 18.84 -16.67 -1.37
C ARG A 9 19.39 -18.09 -1.28
N ASP A 10 20.14 -18.39 -0.24
CA ASP A 10 20.73 -19.72 -0.03
C ASP A 10 19.64 -20.78 0.17
N ALA A 11 18.59 -20.44 0.93
CA ALA A 11 17.43 -21.29 1.12
C ALA A 11 16.69 -21.54 -0.20
N LEU A 12 16.45 -20.48 -1.00
CA LEU A 12 15.78 -20.61 -2.29
C LEU A 12 16.58 -21.52 -3.24
N GLU A 13 17.90 -21.36 -3.30
CA GLU A 13 18.74 -22.20 -4.17
C GLU A 13 18.72 -23.68 -3.73
N ALA A 14 18.77 -23.94 -2.42
CA ALA A 14 18.67 -25.30 -1.89
C ALA A 14 17.30 -25.93 -2.18
N MET A 15 16.21 -25.16 -2.04
CA MET A 15 14.85 -25.62 -2.33
C MET A 15 14.62 -25.87 -3.82
N GLU A 16 15.10 -24.99 -4.70
CA GLU A 16 15.02 -25.18 -6.16
C GLU A 16 15.73 -26.48 -6.57
N ARG A 17 16.87 -26.81 -5.94
CA ARG A 17 17.60 -28.07 -6.18
C ARG A 17 16.88 -29.31 -5.62
N ALA A 18 16.27 -29.20 -4.44
CA ALA A 18 15.69 -30.35 -3.74
C ALA A 18 14.24 -30.66 -4.15
N LEU A 19 13.42 -29.62 -4.36
CA LEU A 19 11.97 -29.72 -4.57
C LEU A 19 11.56 -29.32 -5.99
N GLY A 20 12.40 -28.56 -6.68
CA GLY A 20 12.13 -28.00 -8.00
C GLY A 20 11.53 -26.59 -7.95
N PRO A 21 11.69 -25.80 -9.03
CA PRO A 21 11.36 -24.37 -9.05
C PRO A 21 9.86 -24.04 -8.94
N GLU A 22 8.98 -25.01 -9.15
CA GLU A 22 7.53 -24.84 -9.10
C GLU A 22 6.90 -25.44 -7.83
N HIS A 23 7.70 -26.01 -6.93
CA HIS A 23 7.19 -26.51 -5.66
C HIS A 23 6.66 -25.37 -4.78
N GLN A 24 5.55 -25.59 -4.08
CA GLN A 24 4.89 -24.56 -3.28
C GLN A 24 5.85 -23.87 -2.30
N ASP A 25 6.60 -24.63 -1.50
CA ASP A 25 7.59 -24.07 -0.56
C ASP A 25 8.69 -23.23 -1.23
N THR A 26 9.07 -23.58 -2.46
CA THR A 26 10.04 -22.82 -3.25
C THR A 26 9.45 -21.49 -3.70
N LEU A 27 8.18 -21.51 -4.14
CA LEU A 27 7.44 -20.31 -4.53
C LEU A 27 7.14 -19.39 -3.34
N ASP A 28 6.87 -19.96 -2.16
CA ASP A 28 6.70 -19.23 -0.91
C ASP A 28 7.98 -18.51 -0.51
N SER A 29 9.10 -19.24 -0.52
CA SER A 29 10.43 -18.67 -0.24
C SER A 29 10.82 -17.59 -1.25
N MET A 30 10.47 -17.78 -2.52
CA MET A 30 10.69 -16.78 -3.56
C MET A 30 9.86 -15.51 -3.31
N ASN A 31 8.59 -15.64 -2.92
CA ASN A 31 7.77 -14.48 -2.57
C ASN A 31 8.33 -13.74 -1.34
N MET A 32 8.78 -14.47 -0.31
CA MET A 32 9.43 -13.88 0.87
C MET A 32 10.70 -13.11 0.51
N LEU A 33 11.58 -13.69 -0.32
CA LEU A 33 12.76 -12.99 -0.83
C LEU A 33 12.35 -11.71 -1.57
N GLY A 34 11.28 -11.76 -2.37
CA GLY A 34 10.71 -10.60 -3.04
C GLY A 34 10.30 -9.48 -2.07
N GLU A 35 9.64 -9.82 -0.98
CA GLU A 35 9.25 -8.88 0.09
C GLU A 35 10.47 -8.28 0.79
N THR A 36 11.46 -9.09 1.16
CA THR A 36 12.72 -8.58 1.73
C THR A 36 13.41 -7.62 0.77
N LEU A 37 13.48 -7.94 -0.52
CA LEU A 37 14.07 -7.05 -1.53
C LEU A 37 13.30 -5.72 -1.67
N LEU A 38 11.98 -5.71 -1.51
CA LEU A 38 11.18 -4.48 -1.45
C LEU A 38 11.58 -3.60 -0.27
N ASP A 39 11.74 -4.19 0.91
CA ASP A 39 12.13 -3.47 2.13
C ASP A 39 13.57 -2.92 2.04
N LEU A 40 14.45 -3.68 1.37
CA LEU A 40 15.81 -3.25 1.01
C LEU A 40 15.88 -2.26 -0.15
N LYS A 41 14.72 -1.87 -0.72
CA LYS A 41 14.60 -0.95 -1.86
C LYS A 41 15.27 -1.44 -3.15
N LYS A 42 15.53 -2.74 -3.27
CA LYS A 42 16.07 -3.40 -4.46
C LYS A 42 14.96 -3.76 -5.43
N TYR A 43 14.27 -2.73 -5.94
CA TYR A 43 12.97 -2.93 -6.60
C TYR A 43 13.03 -3.74 -7.91
N ASN A 44 14.12 -3.64 -8.68
CA ASN A 44 14.28 -4.41 -9.92
C ASN A 44 14.46 -5.91 -9.62
N GLU A 45 15.25 -6.23 -8.60
CA GLU A 45 15.44 -7.61 -8.15
C GLU A 45 14.15 -8.17 -7.54
N ALA A 46 13.44 -7.35 -6.74
CA ALA A 46 12.14 -7.71 -6.19
C ALA A 46 11.13 -8.05 -7.30
N GLU A 47 11.02 -7.20 -8.34
CA GLU A 47 10.13 -7.47 -9.47
C GLU A 47 10.48 -8.79 -10.16
N ALA A 48 11.75 -9.03 -10.50
CA ALA A 48 12.17 -10.25 -11.17
C ALA A 48 11.84 -11.50 -10.35
N THR A 49 12.13 -11.47 -9.05
CA THR A 49 11.84 -12.58 -8.12
C THR A 49 10.34 -12.81 -7.97
N ILE A 50 9.54 -11.75 -7.75
CA ILE A 50 8.09 -11.89 -7.54
C ILE A 50 7.39 -12.34 -8.83
N ARG A 51 7.82 -11.88 -10.02
CA ARG A 51 7.26 -12.38 -11.29
C ARG A 51 7.41 -13.89 -11.45
N ARG A 52 8.57 -14.43 -11.09
CA ARG A 52 8.81 -15.88 -11.10
C ARG A 52 7.86 -16.60 -10.14
N ALA A 53 7.67 -16.05 -8.93
CA ALA A 53 6.73 -16.60 -7.95
C ALA A 53 5.27 -16.57 -8.45
N VAL A 54 4.83 -15.44 -9.03
CA VAL A 54 3.49 -15.30 -9.62
C VAL A 54 3.29 -16.32 -10.75
N ALA A 55 4.25 -16.46 -11.66
CA ALA A 55 4.15 -17.40 -12.78
C ALA A 55 4.07 -18.86 -12.31
N GLY A 56 4.89 -19.23 -11.33
CA GLY A 56 4.85 -20.58 -10.74
C GLY A 56 3.52 -20.85 -10.03
N ARG A 57 3.04 -19.91 -9.20
CA ARG A 57 1.76 -20.04 -8.47
C ARG A 57 0.56 -20.02 -9.41
N ASP A 58 0.60 -19.23 -10.50
CA ASP A 58 -0.41 -19.25 -11.56
C ASP A 58 -0.54 -20.66 -12.16
N LYS A 59 0.59 -21.36 -12.37
CA LYS A 59 0.61 -22.70 -12.96
C LYS A 59 0.17 -23.78 -11.98
N THR A 60 0.59 -23.71 -10.71
CA THR A 60 0.39 -24.79 -9.74
C THR A 60 -0.88 -24.64 -8.90
N LEU A 61 -1.23 -23.42 -8.52
CA LEU A 61 -2.39 -23.11 -7.67
C LEU A 61 -3.54 -22.47 -8.45
N GLY A 62 -3.23 -21.85 -9.59
CA GLY A 62 -4.18 -21.13 -10.42
C GLY A 62 -4.21 -19.62 -10.14
N PRO A 63 -4.75 -18.83 -11.08
CA PRO A 63 -4.64 -17.38 -11.09
C PRO A 63 -5.52 -16.64 -10.06
N VAL A 64 -6.45 -17.35 -9.42
CA VAL A 64 -7.36 -16.80 -8.39
C VAL A 64 -7.09 -17.37 -7.00
N HIS A 65 -6.06 -18.21 -6.86
CA HIS A 65 -5.64 -18.71 -5.55
C HIS A 65 -5.11 -17.56 -4.68
N GLY A 66 -5.36 -17.62 -3.38
CA GLY A 66 -5.01 -16.55 -2.45
C GLY A 66 -3.54 -16.14 -2.52
N ASP A 67 -2.63 -17.12 -2.47
CA ASP A 67 -1.19 -16.89 -2.54
C ASP A 67 -0.75 -16.27 -3.87
N THR A 68 -1.37 -16.68 -4.98
CA THR A 68 -1.12 -16.09 -6.30
C THR A 68 -1.51 -14.61 -6.32
N LEU A 69 -2.66 -14.28 -5.75
CA LEU A 69 -3.17 -12.91 -5.67
C LEU A 69 -2.32 -12.03 -4.74
N LEU A 70 -1.83 -12.58 -3.63
CA LEU A 70 -0.91 -11.89 -2.72
C LEU A 70 0.43 -11.58 -3.39
N SER A 71 1.01 -12.54 -4.11
CA SER A 71 2.22 -12.30 -4.92
C SER A 71 1.99 -11.27 -6.02
N ALA A 72 0.85 -11.32 -6.70
CA ALA A 72 0.50 -10.32 -7.70
C ALA A 72 0.40 -8.92 -7.07
N ASN A 73 -0.20 -8.80 -5.89
CA ASN A 73 -0.22 -7.54 -5.16
C ASN A 73 1.21 -7.03 -4.82
N ASN A 74 2.12 -7.91 -4.39
CA ASN A 74 3.52 -7.55 -4.14
C ASN A 74 4.26 -7.13 -5.41
N LEU A 75 3.96 -7.77 -6.55
CA LEU A 75 4.48 -7.36 -7.86
C LEU A 75 4.04 -5.93 -8.19
N GLY A 76 2.76 -5.62 -7.98
CA GLY A 76 2.24 -4.26 -8.13
C GLY A 76 2.99 -3.25 -7.24
N VAL A 77 3.41 -3.65 -6.03
CA VAL A 77 4.19 -2.79 -5.13
C VAL A 77 5.57 -2.51 -5.74
N ALA A 78 6.27 -3.54 -6.21
CA ALA A 78 7.57 -3.40 -6.88
C ALA A 78 7.50 -2.46 -8.07
N LEU A 79 6.49 -2.63 -8.93
CA LEU A 79 6.26 -1.81 -10.11
C LEU A 79 5.98 -0.34 -9.75
N CYS A 80 5.12 -0.09 -8.75
CA CYS A 80 4.85 1.26 -8.26
C CYS A 80 6.11 1.95 -7.71
N LYS A 81 7.00 1.21 -7.04
CA LYS A 81 8.27 1.76 -6.52
C LYS A 81 9.25 2.12 -7.64
N GLN A 82 9.15 1.46 -8.78
CA GLN A 82 9.88 1.79 -10.01
C GLN A 82 9.20 2.86 -10.88
N LYS A 83 8.08 3.43 -10.42
CA LYS A 83 7.24 4.37 -11.19
C LYS A 83 6.59 3.77 -12.45
N LYS A 84 6.53 2.45 -12.55
CA LYS A 84 5.78 1.72 -13.60
C LYS A 84 4.30 1.66 -13.22
N HIS A 85 3.64 2.82 -13.18
CA HIS A 85 2.31 2.95 -12.58
C HIS A 85 1.19 2.29 -13.39
N ASP A 86 1.29 2.27 -14.72
CA ASP A 86 0.28 1.65 -15.59
C ASP A 86 0.33 0.12 -15.45
N GLU A 87 1.52 -0.46 -15.49
CA GLU A 87 1.69 -1.90 -15.28
C GLU A 87 1.30 -2.33 -13.86
N ALA A 88 1.59 -1.49 -12.85
CA ALA A 88 1.14 -1.75 -11.49
C ALA A 88 -0.40 -1.76 -11.40
N GLU A 89 -1.08 -0.84 -12.08
CA GLU A 89 -2.55 -0.82 -12.14
C GLU A 89 -3.10 -2.12 -12.71
N ASP A 90 -2.60 -2.58 -13.85
CA ASP A 90 -3.07 -3.82 -14.48
C ASP A 90 -2.96 -5.02 -13.53
N VAL A 91 -1.81 -5.15 -12.88
CA VAL A 91 -1.56 -6.21 -11.90
C VAL A 91 -2.50 -6.07 -10.69
N TYR A 92 -2.69 -4.87 -10.15
CA TYR A 92 -3.59 -4.65 -9.01
C TYR A 92 -5.06 -4.87 -9.36
N ARG A 93 -5.51 -4.50 -10.57
CA ARG A 93 -6.89 -4.75 -11.02
C ARG A 93 -7.16 -6.24 -11.13
N ARG A 94 -6.22 -7.01 -11.69
CA ARG A 94 -6.28 -8.48 -11.71
C ARG A 94 -6.35 -9.05 -10.30
N ALA A 95 -5.45 -8.63 -9.40
CA ALA A 95 -5.41 -9.10 -8.02
C ALA A 95 -6.69 -8.76 -7.25
N LEU A 96 -7.22 -7.54 -7.40
CA LEU A 96 -8.47 -7.11 -6.77
C LEU A 96 -9.66 -7.92 -7.26
N MET A 97 -9.79 -8.13 -8.57
CA MET A 97 -10.88 -8.92 -9.14
C MET A 97 -10.85 -10.37 -8.65
N GLY A 98 -9.65 -10.97 -8.57
CA GLY A 98 -9.48 -12.30 -7.99
C GLY A 98 -9.83 -12.33 -6.51
N ALA A 99 -9.33 -11.37 -5.72
CA ALA A 99 -9.57 -11.29 -4.28
C ALA A 99 -11.06 -11.10 -3.95
N GLU A 100 -11.78 -10.28 -4.73
CA GLU A 100 -13.23 -10.13 -4.58
C GLU A 100 -13.99 -11.43 -4.81
N ARG A 101 -13.55 -12.27 -5.75
CA ARG A 101 -14.15 -13.58 -6.03
C ARG A 101 -13.79 -14.62 -4.99
N THR A 102 -12.54 -14.65 -4.56
CA THR A 102 -12.00 -15.68 -3.66
C THR A 102 -12.35 -15.42 -2.20
N PHE A 103 -12.26 -14.17 -1.75
CA PHE A 103 -12.41 -13.81 -0.34
C PHE A 103 -13.63 -12.94 -0.05
N GLY A 104 -14.22 -12.33 -1.08
CA GLY A 104 -15.31 -11.38 -0.94
C GLY A 104 -14.83 -9.93 -0.79
N ARG A 105 -15.76 -8.99 -1.02
CA ARG A 105 -15.48 -7.54 -1.10
C ARG A 105 -14.97 -6.89 0.16
N HIS A 106 -15.29 -7.46 1.32
CA HIS A 106 -14.90 -6.92 2.61
C HIS A 106 -13.70 -7.65 3.22
N HIS A 107 -13.13 -8.67 2.57
CA HIS A 107 -11.97 -9.34 3.15
C HIS A 107 -10.76 -8.40 3.28
N GLN A 108 -9.91 -8.64 4.29
CA GLN A 108 -8.73 -7.82 4.53
C GLN A 108 -7.81 -7.74 3.30
N ASP A 109 -7.59 -8.87 2.63
CA ASP A 109 -6.72 -8.93 1.43
C ASP A 109 -7.33 -8.22 0.22
N THR A 110 -8.66 -8.30 0.07
CA THR A 110 -9.39 -7.53 -0.95
C THR A 110 -9.24 -6.02 -0.70
N LEU A 111 -9.37 -5.59 0.55
CA LEU A 111 -9.17 -4.20 0.95
C LEU A 111 -7.71 -3.75 0.81
N MET A 112 -6.75 -4.66 0.97
CA MET A 112 -5.34 -4.40 0.70
C MET A 112 -5.09 -4.15 -0.80
N CYS A 113 -5.59 -5.03 -1.67
CA CYS A 113 -5.48 -4.87 -3.12
C CYS A 113 -6.11 -3.54 -3.57
N MET A 114 -7.32 -3.22 -3.07
CA MET A 114 -8.02 -1.98 -3.38
C MET A 114 -7.24 -0.74 -2.90
N TYR A 115 -6.64 -0.79 -1.70
CA TYR A 115 -5.83 0.29 -1.16
C TYR A 115 -4.59 0.58 -2.04
N ASN A 116 -3.95 -0.48 -2.56
CA ASN A 116 -2.77 -0.35 -3.39
C ASN A 116 -3.11 0.11 -4.81
N LEU A 117 -4.21 -0.39 -5.40
CA LEU A 117 -4.74 0.11 -6.66
C LEU A 117 -5.05 1.61 -6.59
N ALA A 118 -5.74 2.05 -5.55
CA ALA A 118 -6.03 3.46 -5.31
C ALA A 118 -4.74 4.30 -5.23
N GLY A 119 -3.67 3.71 -4.69
CA GLY A 119 -2.35 4.34 -4.62
C GLY A 119 -1.68 4.49 -5.99
N ALA A 120 -1.80 3.48 -6.87
CA ALA A 120 -1.30 3.54 -8.24
C ALA A 120 -2.07 4.59 -9.06
N LEU A 121 -3.40 4.57 -8.98
CA LEU A 121 -4.28 5.56 -9.64
C LEU A 121 -3.99 6.99 -9.17
N HIS A 122 -3.76 7.19 -7.86
CA HIS A 122 -3.34 8.49 -7.33
C HIS A 122 -2.03 8.96 -7.96
N LYS A 123 -1.06 8.06 -8.18
CA LYS A 123 0.22 8.40 -8.79
C LYS A 123 0.14 8.73 -10.27
N GLN A 124 -0.87 8.22 -10.97
CA GLN A 124 -1.16 8.57 -12.36
C GLN A 124 -2.01 9.85 -12.51
N GLY A 125 -2.51 10.43 -11.40
CA GLY A 125 -3.36 11.63 -11.44
C GLY A 125 -4.86 11.35 -11.48
N TRP A 126 -5.29 10.09 -11.41
CA TRP A 126 -6.71 9.70 -11.31
C TRP A 126 -7.27 9.93 -9.89
N HIS A 127 -7.18 11.16 -9.40
CA HIS A 127 -7.50 11.54 -8.02
C HIS A 127 -8.95 11.22 -7.62
N HIS A 128 -9.90 11.33 -8.55
CA HIS A 128 -11.31 11.06 -8.25
C HIS A 128 -11.58 9.58 -7.99
N GLU A 129 -11.10 8.69 -8.87
CA GLU A 129 -11.26 7.24 -8.72
C GLU A 129 -10.52 6.73 -7.47
N ALA A 130 -9.28 7.22 -7.26
CA ALA A 130 -8.50 6.92 -6.07
C ALA A 130 -9.24 7.33 -4.78
N GLU A 131 -9.84 8.53 -4.74
CA GLU A 131 -10.64 8.99 -3.58
C GLU A 131 -11.77 8.00 -3.26
N LEU A 132 -12.56 7.61 -4.26
CA LEU A 132 -13.69 6.69 -4.07
C LEU A 132 -13.23 5.33 -3.53
N MET A 133 -12.13 4.81 -4.05
CA MET A 133 -11.56 3.55 -3.57
C MET A 133 -11.06 3.67 -2.13
N TYR A 134 -10.35 4.75 -1.78
CA TYR A 134 -9.87 4.93 -0.41
C TYR A 134 -11.00 5.11 0.60
N TRP A 135 -12.13 5.71 0.23
CA TRP A 135 -13.32 5.75 1.09
C TRP A 135 -13.88 4.34 1.35
N ARG A 136 -13.98 3.51 0.32
CA ARG A 136 -14.42 2.11 0.47
C ARG A 136 -13.46 1.32 1.36
N VAL A 137 -12.16 1.50 1.16
CA VAL A 137 -11.12 0.87 2.01
C VAL A 137 -11.25 1.31 3.45
N LEU A 138 -11.43 2.61 3.70
CA LEU A 138 -11.58 3.14 5.05
C LEU A 138 -12.79 2.51 5.75
N GLY A 139 -13.97 2.54 5.11
CA GLY A 139 -15.18 1.95 5.70
C GLY A 139 -15.05 0.45 5.96
N GLY A 140 -14.41 -0.30 5.04
CA GLY A 140 -14.15 -1.73 5.24
C GLY A 140 -13.20 -2.00 6.41
N ARG A 141 -12.08 -1.26 6.49
CA ARG A 141 -11.08 -1.43 7.56
C ARG A 141 -11.60 -0.99 8.91
N GLU A 142 -12.41 0.07 8.98
CA GLU A 142 -13.08 0.48 10.23
C GLU A 142 -13.99 -0.62 10.77
N LYS A 143 -14.77 -1.27 9.88
CA LYS A 143 -15.68 -2.35 10.29
C LYS A 143 -14.97 -3.60 10.80
N ILE A 144 -13.80 -3.92 10.24
CA ILE A 144 -13.12 -5.20 10.50
C ILE A 144 -12.02 -5.07 11.55
N LEU A 145 -11.25 -3.99 11.47
CA LEU A 145 -10.05 -3.78 12.29
C LEU A 145 -10.26 -2.71 13.36
N GLY A 146 -11.32 -1.90 13.24
CA GLY A 146 -11.56 -0.74 14.08
C GLY A 146 -10.82 0.52 13.62
N SER A 147 -11.19 1.66 14.20
CA SER A 147 -10.63 2.98 13.88
C SER A 147 -9.16 3.13 14.26
N GLY A 148 -8.72 2.49 15.35
CA GLY A 148 -7.36 2.58 15.89
C GLY A 148 -6.32 1.72 15.17
N HIS A 149 -6.74 0.85 14.25
CA HIS A 149 -5.80 -0.06 13.59
C HIS A 149 -4.85 0.68 12.65
N ARG A 150 -3.58 0.25 12.59
CA ARG A 150 -2.54 0.89 11.76
C ARG A 150 -2.94 1.00 10.28
N HIS A 151 -3.59 -0.02 9.73
CA HIS A 151 -4.09 0.01 8.34
C HIS A 151 -5.24 1.00 8.15
N THR A 152 -6.13 1.14 9.13
CA THR A 152 -7.22 2.12 9.10
C THR A 152 -6.63 3.53 9.11
N LEU A 153 -5.72 3.82 10.04
CA LEU A 153 -5.00 5.10 10.14
C LEU A 153 -4.23 5.46 8.86
N ARG A 154 -3.54 4.48 8.24
CA ARG A 154 -2.88 4.69 6.93
C ARG A 154 -3.88 5.12 5.85
N SER A 155 -5.09 4.57 5.86
CA SER A 155 -6.16 4.92 4.91
C SER A 155 -6.67 6.35 5.13
N ILE A 156 -6.84 6.76 6.39
CA ILE A 156 -7.23 8.13 6.75
C ILE A 156 -6.17 9.13 6.26
N ILE A 157 -4.88 8.85 6.49
CA ILE A 157 -3.78 9.71 6.01
C ILE A 157 -3.79 9.82 4.47
N LYS A 158 -4.04 8.71 3.76
CA LYS A 158 -4.13 8.72 2.29
C LYS A 158 -5.32 9.50 1.76
N LEU A 159 -6.49 9.39 2.41
CA LEU A 159 -7.65 10.22 2.09
C LEU A 159 -7.35 11.70 2.31
N GLY A 160 -6.70 12.07 3.42
CA GLY A 160 -6.27 13.45 3.66
C GLY A 160 -5.40 14.01 2.53
N ALA A 161 -4.44 13.20 2.04
CA ALA A 161 -3.58 13.60 0.92
C ALA A 161 -4.35 13.81 -0.38
N ILE A 162 -5.23 12.89 -0.76
CA ILE A 162 -6.00 13.01 -2.01
C ILE A 162 -7.02 14.14 -1.94
N LEU A 163 -7.68 14.32 -0.79
CA LEU A 163 -8.60 15.44 -0.61
C LEU A 163 -7.87 16.78 -0.74
N HIS A 164 -6.64 16.87 -0.21
CA HIS A 164 -5.79 18.06 -0.38
C HIS A 164 -5.43 18.30 -1.85
N ASP A 165 -4.98 17.26 -2.57
CA ASP A 165 -4.62 17.37 -4.00
C ASP A 165 -5.83 17.76 -4.86
N ARG A 166 -7.05 17.45 -4.41
CA ARG A 166 -8.31 17.87 -5.05
C ARG A 166 -8.81 19.25 -4.62
N GLY A 167 -8.07 20.00 -3.82
CA GLY A 167 -8.48 21.31 -3.30
C GLY A 167 -9.57 21.26 -2.24
N LYS A 168 -9.97 20.07 -1.76
CA LYS A 168 -10.96 19.88 -0.68
C LYS A 168 -10.30 20.08 0.69
N HIS A 169 -9.74 21.27 0.92
CA HIS A 169 -8.88 21.57 2.07
C HIS A 169 -9.57 21.30 3.43
N SER A 170 -10.83 21.70 3.61
CA SER A 170 -11.55 21.46 4.86
C SER A 170 -11.70 19.95 5.16
N ALA A 171 -12.02 19.15 4.14
CA ALA A 171 -12.16 17.70 4.30
C ALA A 171 -10.79 17.04 4.56
N ALA A 172 -9.73 17.50 3.90
CA ALA A 172 -8.37 17.04 4.14
C ALA A 172 -7.93 17.30 5.58
N GLU A 173 -8.21 18.48 6.12
CA GLU A 173 -7.91 18.83 7.51
C GLU A 173 -8.61 17.89 8.49
N ILE A 174 -9.91 17.63 8.27
CA ILE A 174 -10.68 16.70 9.10
C ILE A 174 -10.01 15.33 9.13
N MET A 175 -9.62 14.79 7.96
CA MET A 175 -8.93 13.50 7.90
C MET A 175 -7.58 13.53 8.63
N TYR A 176 -6.75 14.55 8.43
CA TYR A 176 -5.45 14.62 9.11
C TYR A 176 -5.57 14.76 10.62
N ARG A 177 -6.47 15.62 11.11
CA ARG A 177 -6.74 15.77 12.54
C ARG A 177 -7.27 14.48 13.15
N ARG A 178 -8.15 13.78 12.43
CA ARG A 178 -8.65 12.47 12.81
C ARG A 178 -7.50 11.45 12.93
N ALA A 179 -6.61 11.38 11.95
CA ALA A 179 -5.47 10.46 11.99
C ALA A 179 -4.54 10.73 13.19
N VAL A 180 -4.32 12.00 13.55
CA VAL A 180 -3.55 12.39 14.75
C VAL A 180 -4.29 11.97 16.02
N SER A 181 -5.57 12.30 16.12
CA SER A 181 -6.37 12.00 17.32
C SER A 181 -6.48 10.49 17.57
N ASP A 182 -6.83 9.71 16.53
CA ASP A 182 -6.93 8.26 16.63
C ASP A 182 -5.54 7.64 16.85
N GLY A 183 -4.48 8.13 16.20
CA GLY A 183 -3.10 7.68 16.41
C GLY A 183 -2.64 7.86 17.86
N VAL A 184 -2.83 9.05 18.44
CA VAL A 184 -2.49 9.32 19.85
C VAL A 184 -3.30 8.42 20.79
N LYS A 185 -4.60 8.27 20.53
CA LYS A 185 -5.50 7.50 21.38
C LYS A 185 -5.18 6.00 21.41
N TYR A 186 -4.87 5.40 20.25
CA TYR A 186 -4.77 3.95 20.11
C TYR A 186 -3.34 3.42 20.03
N LEU A 187 -2.39 4.20 19.50
CA LEU A 187 -0.98 3.78 19.33
C LEU A 187 -0.03 4.52 20.29
N GLY A 188 -0.46 5.65 20.85
CA GLY A 188 0.37 6.53 21.67
C GLY A 188 1.07 7.62 20.87
N ALA A 189 1.51 8.67 21.57
CA ALA A 189 2.06 9.89 20.98
C ALA A 189 3.42 9.67 20.27
N HIS A 190 4.22 8.70 20.73
CA HIS A 190 5.54 8.41 20.20
C HIS A 190 5.56 7.33 19.11
N ASP A 191 4.40 6.74 18.77
CA ASP A 191 4.33 5.76 17.69
C ASP A 191 4.67 6.41 16.34
N GLY A 192 5.46 5.72 15.52
CA GLY A 192 5.93 6.25 14.24
C GLY A 192 4.80 6.63 13.27
N LEU A 193 3.63 5.96 13.33
CA LEU A 193 2.48 6.32 12.51
C LEU A 193 1.77 7.56 13.05
N THR A 194 1.68 7.70 14.37
CA THR A 194 1.19 8.92 15.02
C THR A 194 2.05 10.11 14.63
N LEU A 195 3.38 10.01 14.76
CA LEU A 195 4.31 11.06 14.36
C LEU A 195 4.20 11.41 12.87
N LYS A 196 4.02 10.40 12.00
CA LYS A 196 3.77 10.63 10.58
C LYS A 196 2.47 11.42 10.34
N SER A 197 1.39 11.08 11.04
CA SER A 197 0.12 11.80 10.91
C SER A 197 0.24 13.27 11.35
N VAL A 198 0.98 13.53 12.44
CA VAL A 198 1.29 14.89 12.92
C VAL A 198 2.08 15.66 11.88
N LYS A 199 3.11 15.05 11.29
CA LYS A 199 3.89 15.65 10.20
C LYS A 199 3.00 16.01 9.00
N CYS A 200 2.11 15.11 8.58
CA CYS A 200 1.18 15.37 7.48
C CYS A 200 0.24 16.55 7.78
N LEU A 201 -0.33 16.60 9.00
CA LEU A 201 -1.16 17.73 9.42
C LEU A 201 -0.38 19.05 9.44
N ALA A 202 0.84 19.05 9.99
CA ALA A 202 1.68 20.23 10.06
C ALA A 202 2.02 20.78 8.67
N MET A 203 2.44 19.92 7.74
CA MET A 203 2.71 20.30 6.35
C MET A 203 1.47 20.89 5.67
N PHE A 204 0.30 20.30 5.89
CA PHE A 204 -0.97 20.79 5.36
C PHE A 204 -1.36 22.17 5.92
N LEU A 205 -1.13 22.42 7.21
CA LEU A 205 -1.43 23.72 7.81
C LEU A 205 -0.46 24.81 7.33
N GLN A 206 0.82 24.46 7.16
CA GLN A 206 1.83 25.37 6.61
C GLN A 206 1.50 25.80 5.17
N SER A 207 1.11 24.86 4.30
CA SER A 207 0.75 25.18 2.92
C SER A 207 -0.45 26.14 2.83
N ARG A 208 -1.40 26.03 3.77
CA ARG A 208 -2.53 26.96 3.87
C ARG A 208 -2.12 28.36 4.31
N THR A 209 -1.21 28.48 5.27
CA THR A 209 -0.73 29.78 5.73
C THR A 209 0.09 30.50 4.66
N SER A 210 0.88 29.76 3.86
CA SER A 210 1.66 30.32 2.76
C SER A 210 0.80 30.75 1.57
N ASN A 211 -0.37 30.13 1.37
CA ASN A 211 -1.29 30.44 0.29
C ASN A 211 -2.39 31.44 0.70
N ALA A 212 -2.39 31.92 1.95
CA ALA A 212 -3.29 33.00 2.36
C ALA A 212 -2.80 34.32 1.74
N PRO A 213 -3.64 35.07 1.00
CA PRO A 213 -3.23 36.37 0.49
C PRO A 213 -2.85 37.25 1.68
N HIS A 214 -1.68 37.89 1.61
CA HIS A 214 -1.29 38.94 2.55
C HIS A 214 -2.39 40.00 2.56
N GLN A 215 -3.30 39.92 3.53
CA GLN A 215 -4.17 41.03 3.83
C GLN A 215 -3.27 42.12 4.39
N GLY A 216 -2.96 43.09 3.54
CA GLY A 216 -2.14 44.24 3.86
C GLY A 216 -2.67 44.91 5.13
N SER A 217 -1.75 45.12 6.07
CA SER A 217 -1.94 46.00 7.20
C SER A 217 -2.47 47.35 6.69
N PRO A 218 -3.54 47.93 7.27
CA PRO A 218 -3.91 49.30 6.95
C PRO A 218 -2.85 50.22 7.56
N SER A 219 -2.08 50.88 6.69
CA SER A 219 -1.22 51.99 7.05
C SER A 219 -2.07 53.07 7.73
N ARG A 220 -1.78 53.37 9.00
CA ARG A 220 -2.22 54.61 9.66
C ARG A 220 -1.17 55.68 9.46
#